data_AF-T0YH36-F1
#
_entry.id   AF-T0YH36-F1
#
_cell.length_a   1.000
_cell.length_b   1.000
_cell.length_c   1.000
_cell.angle_alpha   90.00
_cell.angle_beta   90.00
_cell.angle_gamma   90.00
#
_symmetry.space_group_name_H-M   'P 1'
#
loop_
_entity.id
_entity.type
_entity.pdbx_description
1 polymer ?
#
loop_
_entity_poly.entity_id
_entity_poly.type
_entity_poly.pdbx_seq_one_letter_code
_entity_poly.pdbx_strand_id
1 'polypeptide(L)'
;SNPGKWNAPGGIGSNGSIVGYSAICQHLGCPAPAISYYPPGTCPKTFDNGALPFYIHCSCHGSTYDVTNKAANLTGPAVLPLPQVVFDTDSSGNIFAVGLNGPPVNGHLNSLQGDYGVGSTSQLTRETPVILCSFPS
;
A
#
# COMPACT_ATOMS: atom_id res chain seq x y z
N SER A 1 -8.50 -9.53 -21.03
CA SER A 1 -9.03 -9.15 -19.70
C SER A 1 -9.52 -7.72 -19.78
N ASN A 2 -10.65 -7.39 -19.15
CA ASN A 2 -11.19 -6.03 -19.15
C ASN A 2 -10.37 -5.20 -18.13
N PRO A 3 -9.63 -4.15 -18.53
CA PRO A 3 -8.67 -3.46 -17.65
C PRO A 3 -9.29 -2.75 -16.43
N GLY A 4 -10.63 -2.77 -16.27
CA GLY A 4 -11.35 -2.21 -15.12
C GLY A 4 -11.89 -3.22 -14.11
N LYS A 5 -11.80 -4.53 -14.34
CA LYS A 5 -12.24 -5.56 -13.36
C LYS A 5 -11.04 -6.17 -12.66
N TRP A 6 -10.66 -5.55 -11.53
CA TRP A 6 -9.63 -6.09 -10.65
C TRP A 6 -10.22 -6.28 -9.26
N ASN A 7 -10.49 -7.54 -8.90
CA ASN A 7 -11.02 -7.91 -7.60
C ASN A 7 -9.85 -8.11 -6.63
N ALA A 8 -9.48 -7.04 -5.95
CA ALA A 8 -8.47 -7.07 -4.91
C ALA A 8 -9.01 -7.81 -3.68
N PRO A 9 -8.23 -8.68 -3.02
CA PRO A 9 -8.62 -9.20 -1.71
C PRO A 9 -8.94 -8.05 -0.75
N GLY A 10 -10.15 -8.00 -0.19
CA GLY A 10 -10.59 -6.92 0.71
C GLY A 10 -10.91 -5.59 0.01
N GLY A 11 -10.97 -5.56 -1.33
CA GLY A 11 -11.32 -4.36 -2.08
C GLY A 11 -12.82 -4.07 -2.09
N ILE A 12 -13.16 -2.78 -2.08
CA ILE A 12 -14.54 -2.28 -2.17
C ILE A 12 -14.84 -1.69 -3.54
N GLY A 13 -16.08 -1.24 -3.73
CA GLY A 13 -16.59 -0.70 -5.00
C GLY A 13 -17.07 -1.79 -5.96
N SER A 14 -17.73 -1.39 -7.05
CA SER A 14 -18.40 -2.31 -7.99
C SER A 14 -17.48 -3.33 -8.65
N ASN A 15 -16.17 -3.07 -8.68
CA ASN A 15 -15.16 -3.97 -9.23
C ASN A 15 -14.23 -4.57 -8.17
N GLY A 16 -14.41 -4.27 -6.88
CA GLY A 16 -13.47 -4.67 -5.82
C GLY A 16 -12.08 -4.06 -5.98
N SER A 17 -11.98 -2.90 -6.65
CA SER A 17 -10.71 -2.32 -7.10
C SER A 17 -10.19 -1.20 -6.20
N ILE A 18 -10.93 -0.83 -5.15
CA ILE A 18 -10.52 0.18 -4.17
C ILE A 18 -9.95 -0.55 -2.95
N VAL A 19 -8.66 -0.37 -2.69
CA VAL A 19 -7.95 -0.91 -1.53
C VAL A 19 -7.08 0.17 -0.89
N GLY A 20 -6.77 -0.01 0.38
CA GLY A 20 -5.89 0.87 1.14
C GLY A 20 -4.89 0.04 1.93
N TYR A 21 -3.68 0.58 2.08
CA TYR A 21 -2.62 -0.03 2.88
C TYR A 21 -1.94 1.06 3.71
N SER A 22 -1.29 0.67 4.80
CA SER A 22 -0.45 1.59 5.56
C SER A 22 0.65 2.18 4.67
N ALA A 23 0.84 3.50 4.75
CA ALA A 23 1.92 4.22 4.08
C ALA A 23 3.21 4.26 4.92
N ILE A 24 3.41 3.27 5.78
CA ILE A 24 4.60 3.08 6.64
C ILE A 24 5.20 1.71 6.31
N CYS A 25 6.47 1.70 5.92
CA CYS A 25 7.18 0.48 5.56
C CYS A 25 7.35 -0.47 6.76
N GLN A 26 7.04 -1.76 6.55
CA GLN A 26 7.12 -2.79 7.59
C GLN A 26 8.54 -3.26 7.93
N HIS A 27 9.57 -2.75 7.24
CA HIS A 27 10.95 -2.99 7.63
C HIS A 27 11.31 -2.17 8.89
N LEU A 28 11.63 -0.88 8.71
CA LEU A 28 12.07 0.03 9.78
C LEU A 28 11.24 1.33 9.82
N GLY A 29 9.98 1.27 9.38
CA GLY A 29 9.02 2.35 9.61
C GLY A 29 9.17 3.58 8.69
N CYS A 30 9.88 3.48 7.56
CA CYS A 30 9.97 4.60 6.63
C CYS A 30 8.57 5.07 6.17
N PRO A 31 8.20 6.33 6.41
CA PRO A 31 6.93 6.88 5.96
C PRO A 31 6.98 7.31 4.49
N ALA A 32 5.84 7.70 3.92
CA ALA A 32 5.81 8.42 2.66
C ALA A 32 6.67 9.72 2.74
N PRO A 33 7.34 10.13 1.64
CA PRO A 33 7.29 9.54 0.29
C PRO A 33 8.30 8.39 0.08
N ALA A 34 9.10 8.03 1.09
CA ALA A 34 10.12 6.98 0.92
C ALA A 34 9.51 5.61 0.60
N ILE A 35 8.31 5.32 1.10
CA ILE A 35 7.43 4.27 0.58
C ILE A 35 6.38 4.88 -0.34
N SER A 36 6.28 4.37 -1.56
CA SER A 36 5.46 4.95 -2.62
C SER A 36 4.78 3.89 -3.48
N TYR A 37 3.61 4.24 -4.03
CA TYR A 37 2.90 3.44 -5.02
C TYR A 37 3.45 3.68 -6.43
N TYR A 38 3.72 2.59 -7.16
CA TYR A 38 4.23 2.58 -8.53
C TYR A 38 3.10 2.08 -9.45
N PRO A 39 2.43 2.98 -10.20
CA PRO A 39 1.27 2.61 -11.02
C PRO A 39 1.67 1.91 -12.33
N PRO A 40 0.68 1.26 -12.99
CA PRO A 40 0.88 0.63 -14.30
C PRO A 40 1.62 1.50 -15.30
N GLY A 41 2.61 0.89 -15.97
CA GLY A 41 3.39 1.53 -17.02
C GLY A 41 4.48 2.50 -16.54
N THR A 42 4.65 2.72 -15.23
CA THR A 42 5.66 3.66 -14.76
C THR A 42 7.05 3.03 -14.62
N CYS A 43 7.13 1.88 -13.97
CA CYS A 43 8.36 1.10 -13.86
C CYS A 43 8.04 -0.40 -14.00
N PRO A 44 7.99 -0.93 -15.23
CA PRO A 44 7.77 -2.36 -15.43
C PRO A 44 8.88 -3.17 -14.73
N LYS A 45 8.48 -4.08 -13.82
CA LYS A 45 9.38 -4.97 -13.09
C LYS A 45 8.85 -6.39 -13.14
N THR A 46 9.79 -7.34 -13.23
CA THR A 46 9.51 -8.77 -13.04
C THR A 46 10.14 -9.17 -11.73
N PHE A 47 9.33 -9.76 -10.85
CA PHE A 47 9.75 -10.33 -9.59
C PHE A 47 9.65 -11.86 -9.69
N ASP A 48 10.00 -12.58 -8.62
CA ASP A 48 9.95 -14.04 -8.60
C ASP A 48 8.55 -14.61 -8.88
N ASN A 49 7.51 -13.86 -8.55
CA ASN A 49 6.12 -14.22 -8.83
C ASN A 49 5.60 -13.74 -10.19
N GLY A 50 6.48 -13.20 -11.05
CA GLY A 50 6.18 -12.74 -12.40
C GLY A 50 6.19 -11.23 -12.57
N ALA A 51 5.73 -10.79 -13.75
CA ALA A 51 5.61 -9.37 -14.05
C ALA A 51 4.44 -8.76 -13.26
N LEU A 52 4.74 -7.76 -12.42
CA LEU A 52 3.70 -7.03 -11.71
C LEU A 52 3.45 -5.68 -12.40
N PRO A 53 2.21 -5.40 -12.83
CA PRO A 53 1.88 -4.15 -13.47
C PRO A 53 2.01 -2.96 -12.52
N PHE A 54 1.82 -3.17 -11.21
CA PHE A 54 1.90 -2.13 -10.19
C PHE A 54 2.26 -2.74 -8.83
N TYR A 55 2.90 -1.96 -7.98
CA TYR A 55 3.40 -2.40 -6.68
C TYR A 55 3.63 -1.21 -5.75
N ILE A 56 3.91 -1.47 -4.48
CA ILE A 56 4.42 -0.45 -3.54
C ILE A 56 5.89 -0.73 -3.30
N HIS A 57 6.75 0.29 -3.34
CA HIS A 57 8.18 0.14 -3.10
C HIS A 57 8.68 1.17 -2.09
N CYS A 58 9.55 0.73 -1.18
CA CYS A 58 10.23 1.57 -0.21
C CYS A 58 11.71 1.75 -0.58
N SER A 59 12.09 2.97 -0.95
CA SER A 59 13.44 3.30 -1.39
C SER A 59 14.48 3.36 -0.27
N CYS A 60 14.07 3.32 1.01
CA CYS A 60 15.02 3.32 2.12
C CYS A 60 15.97 2.11 2.08
N HIS A 61 15.40 0.91 1.90
CA HIS A 61 16.14 -0.36 1.95
C HIS A 61 15.68 -1.36 0.88
N GLY A 62 14.84 -0.92 -0.06
CA GLY A 62 14.45 -1.71 -1.22
C GLY A 62 13.29 -2.68 -1.03
N SER A 63 12.49 -2.57 0.04
CA SER A 63 11.33 -3.45 0.22
C SER A 63 10.24 -3.18 -0.80
N THR A 64 9.77 -4.22 -1.50
CA THR A 64 8.70 -4.13 -2.50
C THR A 64 7.53 -5.01 -2.13
N TYR A 65 6.30 -4.52 -2.25
CA TYR A 65 5.08 -5.21 -1.81
C TYR A 65 4.12 -5.43 -2.98
N ASP A 66 3.61 -6.66 -3.09
CA ASP A 66 2.61 -7.07 -4.06
C ASP A 66 1.21 -6.72 -3.57
N VAL A 67 0.70 -5.57 -4.01
CA VAL A 67 -0.65 -5.12 -3.65
C VAL A 67 -1.76 -6.02 -4.21
N THR A 68 -1.45 -6.92 -5.15
CA THR A 68 -2.37 -7.92 -5.68
C THR A 68 -2.50 -9.16 -4.82
N ASN A 69 -1.54 -9.34 -3.92
CA ASN A 69 -1.50 -10.43 -2.97
C ASN A 69 -1.37 -9.90 -1.54
N LYS A 70 -2.35 -9.10 -1.10
CA LYS A 70 -2.45 -8.54 0.26
C LYS A 70 -1.18 -7.81 0.73
N ALA A 71 -0.50 -7.13 -0.19
CA ALA A 71 0.78 -6.44 0.05
C ALA A 71 1.85 -7.35 0.69
N ALA A 72 1.90 -8.62 0.29
CA ALA A 72 3.01 -9.51 0.64
C ALA A 72 4.35 -8.92 0.15
N ASN A 73 5.40 -9.05 0.96
CA ASN A 73 6.73 -8.62 0.56
C ASN A 73 7.27 -9.52 -0.56
N LEU A 74 7.80 -8.90 -1.60
CA LEU A 74 8.42 -9.54 -2.75
C LEU A 74 9.94 -9.52 -2.64
N THR A 75 10.51 -8.39 -2.24
CA THR A 75 11.95 -8.15 -2.26
C THR A 75 12.38 -7.28 -1.09
N GLY A 76 13.69 -7.21 -0.84
CA GLY A 76 14.25 -6.42 0.26
C GLY A 76 13.96 -7.00 1.65
N PRO A 77 14.30 -6.26 2.72
CA PRO A 77 14.43 -6.82 4.06
C PRO A 77 13.15 -6.88 4.90
N ALA A 78 12.00 -6.39 4.41
CA ALA A 78 10.74 -6.48 5.16
C ALA A 78 10.28 -7.94 5.23
N VAL A 79 9.91 -8.42 6.42
CA VAL A 79 9.45 -9.80 6.63
C VAL A 79 7.94 -9.92 6.80
N LEU A 80 7.23 -8.79 6.89
CA LEU A 80 5.79 -8.72 7.10
C LEU A 80 5.11 -7.96 5.95
N PRO A 81 3.86 -8.31 5.59
CA PRO A 81 3.08 -7.56 4.61
C PRO A 81 2.66 -6.19 5.16
N LEU A 82 2.35 -5.25 4.27
CA LEU A 82 1.75 -3.98 4.70
C LEU A 82 0.36 -4.25 5.30
N PRO A 83 0.03 -3.63 6.45
CA PRO A 83 -1.32 -3.70 7.00
C PRO A 83 -2.33 -3.12 6.00
N GLN A 84 -3.39 -3.85 5.71
CA GLN A 84 -4.43 -3.45 4.78
C GLN A 84 -5.56 -2.73 5.53
N VAL A 85 -6.00 -1.57 5.03
CA VAL A 85 -7.16 -0.86 5.56
C VAL A 85 -8.43 -1.64 5.22
N VAL A 86 -9.24 -1.92 6.24
CA VAL A 86 -10.58 -2.45 6.07
C VAL A 86 -11.51 -1.28 5.84
N PHE A 87 -12.19 -1.28 4.70
CA PHE A 87 -13.17 -0.25 4.37
C PHE A 87 -14.60 -0.75 4.54
N ASP A 88 -15.47 0.17 4.94
CA ASP A 88 -16.93 0.04 4.89
C ASP A 88 -17.51 1.17 4.05
N THR A 89 -18.75 0.99 3.56
CA THR A 89 -19.43 1.97 2.71
C THR A 89 -20.88 2.16 3.10
N ASP A 90 -21.37 3.39 3.02
CA ASP A 90 -22.80 3.67 3.18
C ASP A 90 -23.54 3.75 1.83
N SER A 91 -24.87 3.89 1.90
CA SER A 91 -25.73 4.02 0.72
C SER A 91 -25.50 5.31 -0.08
N SER A 92 -24.82 6.30 0.51
CA SER A 92 -24.47 7.56 -0.16
C SER A 92 -23.15 7.46 -0.93
N GLY A 93 -22.45 6.32 -0.81
CA GLY A 93 -21.15 6.09 -1.44
C GLY A 93 -19.97 6.64 -0.65
N ASN A 94 -20.17 7.02 0.62
CA ASN A 94 -19.04 7.38 1.48
C ASN A 94 -18.22 6.14 1.82
N ILE A 95 -16.90 6.33 1.99
CA ILE A 95 -15.96 5.26 2.34
C ILE A 95 -15.41 5.55 3.73
N PHE A 96 -15.50 4.56 4.61
CA PHE A 96 -15.02 4.64 5.99
C PHE A 96 -13.89 3.64 6.20
N ALA A 97 -12.78 4.08 6.80
CA ALA A 97 -11.76 3.17 7.32
C ALA A 97 -12.23 2.66 8.69
N VAL A 98 -12.52 1.36 8.79
CA VAL A 98 -13.12 0.75 10.00
C VAL A 98 -12.16 -0.18 10.74
N GLY A 99 -10.97 -0.43 10.20
CA GLY A 99 -9.94 -1.22 10.85
C GLY A 99 -8.74 -1.51 9.96
N LEU A 100 -7.86 -2.38 10.45
CA LEU A 100 -6.69 -2.89 9.73
C LEU A 100 -6.69 -4.41 9.77
N ASN A 101 -6.33 -5.04 8.65
CA ASN A 101 -6.07 -6.47 8.54
C ASN A 101 -4.57 -6.70 8.32
N GLY A 102 -4.04 -7.77 8.91
CA GLY A 102 -2.61 -8.11 8.87
C GLY A 102 -1.88 -7.69 10.16
N PRO A 103 -0.55 -7.59 10.11
CA PRO A 103 0.25 -7.20 11.28
C PRO A 103 -0.08 -5.77 11.75
N PRO A 104 0.27 -5.40 12.99
CA PRO A 104 0.29 -4.00 13.40
C PRO A 104 1.16 -3.15 12.46
N VAL A 105 0.84 -1.86 12.37
CA VAL A 105 1.72 -0.88 11.71
C VAL A 105 3.08 -0.89 12.40
N ASN A 106 4.16 -0.79 11.63
CA ASN A 106 5.52 -0.79 12.17
C ASN A 106 5.64 0.23 13.33
N GLY A 107 6.33 -0.15 14.40
CA GLY A 107 6.45 0.67 15.61
C GLY A 107 5.26 0.58 16.57
N HIS A 108 4.20 -0.17 16.25
CA HIS A 108 3.00 -0.29 17.08
C HIS A 108 2.84 -1.72 17.62
N LEU A 109 2.39 -1.84 18.87
CA LEU A 109 2.13 -3.12 19.53
C LEU A 109 0.85 -3.79 19.03
N ASN A 110 -0.11 -2.99 18.54
CA ASN A 110 -1.38 -3.46 18.00
C ASN A 110 -1.96 -2.43 17.02
N SER A 111 -2.99 -2.83 16.26
CA SER A 111 -3.61 -2.01 15.22
C SER A 111 -4.53 -0.89 15.74
N LEU A 112 -4.73 -0.79 17.06
CA LEU A 112 -5.50 0.28 17.71
C LEU A 112 -4.60 1.37 18.31
N GLN A 113 -3.30 1.13 18.35
CA GLN A 113 -2.34 2.14 18.77
C GLN A 113 -2.19 3.14 17.63
N GLY A 114 -2.51 4.40 17.91
CA GLY A 114 -2.20 5.52 17.03
C GLY A 114 -0.88 6.19 17.41
N ASP A 115 -0.42 7.08 16.56
CA ASP A 115 0.66 8.03 16.81
C ASP A 115 0.15 9.46 16.54
N TYR A 116 1.03 10.43 16.27
CA TYR A 116 0.67 11.76 15.79
C TYR A 116 -0.21 11.66 14.53
N GLY A 117 -1.51 11.83 14.73
CA GLY A 117 -2.50 11.79 13.65
C GLY A 117 -2.35 12.98 12.69
N VAL A 118 -2.97 12.84 11.51
CA VAL A 118 -3.20 13.97 10.61
C VAL A 118 -4.33 14.83 11.17
N GLY A 119 -4.04 16.11 11.43
CA GLY A 119 -5.00 17.07 11.97
C GLY A 119 -5.87 17.68 10.87
N SER A 120 -6.85 18.50 11.26
CA SER A 120 -7.69 19.27 10.32
C SER A 120 -6.91 20.29 9.48
N THR A 121 -5.66 20.57 9.86
CA THR A 121 -4.72 21.43 9.14
C THR A 121 -3.75 20.65 8.26
N SER A 122 -3.75 19.31 8.34
CA SER A 122 -2.94 18.47 7.45
C SER A 122 -3.48 18.59 6.04
N GLN A 123 -2.71 19.22 5.16
CA GLN A 123 -3.09 19.34 3.75
C GLN A 123 -2.94 17.98 3.07
N LEU A 124 -4.00 17.54 2.41
CA LEU A 124 -3.90 16.47 1.41
C LEU A 124 -3.13 17.02 0.22
N THR A 125 -1.81 16.92 0.28
CA THR A 125 -0.95 17.25 -0.85
C THR A 125 -0.79 15.99 -1.69
N ARG A 126 -1.20 16.07 -2.95
CA ARG A 126 -0.81 15.09 -3.96
C ARG A 126 0.66 15.33 -4.28
N GLU A 127 1.55 14.75 -3.49
CA GLU A 127 2.96 14.70 -3.86
C GLU A 127 3.12 13.74 -5.03
N THR A 128 3.71 14.21 -6.12
CA THR A 128 4.12 13.32 -7.21
C THR A 128 5.30 12.52 -6.68
N PRO A 129 5.17 11.20 -6.46
CA PRO A 129 6.30 10.41 -5.98
C PRO A 129 7.44 10.53 -6.98
N VAL A 130 8.65 10.74 -6.48
CA VAL A 130 9.86 10.64 -7.30
C VAL A 130 10.05 9.15 -7.58
N ILE A 131 9.49 8.71 -8.70
CA ILE A 131 9.53 7.31 -9.11
C ILE A 131 10.89 7.02 -9.72
N LEU A 132 11.72 6.28 -8.97
CA LEU A 132 13.02 5.81 -9.42
C LEU A 132 12.87 4.36 -9.85
N CYS A 133 12.95 4.05 -11.15
CA CYS A 133 12.83 2.67 -11.64
C CYS A 133 14.11 1.83 -11.43
N SER A 134 15.21 2.48 -11.09
CA SER A 134 16.52 1.85 -10.93
C SER A 134 16.75 1.44 -9.49
N PHE A 135 16.08 0.36 -9.06
CA PHE A 135 16.37 -0.37 -7.83
C PHE A 135 16.56 -1.86 -8.13
N PRO A 136 17.44 -2.55 -7.38
CA PRO A 136 17.64 -3.99 -7.54
C PRO A 136 16.34 -4.74 -7.27
N SER A 137 16.10 -5.76 -8.09
CA SER A 137 15.11 -6.81 -7.83
C SER A 137 15.53 -7.61 -6.60
#